data_AF-A0A0R1WI68-F1
#
_entry.id   AF-A0A0R1WI68-F1
#
_cell.length_a   1.000
_cell.length_b   1.000
_cell.length_c   1.000
_cell.angle_alpha   90.00
_cell.angle_beta   90.00
_cell.angle_gamma   90.00
#
_symmetry.space_group_name_H-M   'P 1'
#
loop_
_entity.id
_entity.type
_entity.pdbx_description
1 polymer ?
#
loop_
_entity_poly.entity_id
_entity_poly.type
_entity_poly.pdbx_seq_one_letter_code
_entity_poly.pdbx_strand_id
1 'polypeptide(L)'
;MMKNILTAIGQQTRAFQRHWLSYFSLFVSVDLVIQLIVIPLFRLATTVILQAAQIPFISYQNVVMIARHHPLVVVALLVELICLLLVVDLQFAAVLLGIRDISREMFTVRGLVRKIWQTLRRLRPSSLLVLMVYFILVIPFADLVYRTPLLAKIQVPQFILDYLTRNGLLLTATVTIYLVLTFLGLRLVWALPLMVYQRLRPRAAFHQSWQRTQGRRWLAVALRLLAIGFLAVLVMAAFYTLVIGAQWLLDFLPQPVAALFANINLLIIQLGSELVTTWTGVVTVSLLFLPLTTAAPVTASQRLAAKGNRVFAGLILVVLVVVAAAGNGLYLSTSQHHRPVTISHRGVAEENGVQNTIPALKRTHRLHPDYVELDVHETKDR
;
A
#
# COMPACT_ATOMS: atom_id res chain seq x y z
N MET A 1 24.12 10.73 17.93
CA MET A 1 23.61 9.98 16.76
C MET A 1 22.29 10.55 16.23
N MET A 2 21.25 10.73 17.08
CA MET A 2 19.94 11.25 16.68
C MET A 2 19.98 12.62 15.99
N LYS A 3 20.76 13.58 16.51
CA LYS A 3 20.93 14.92 15.93
C LYS A 3 21.41 14.89 14.47
N ASN A 4 22.33 13.97 14.13
CA ASN A 4 22.85 13.81 12.78
C ASN A 4 21.82 13.19 11.81
N ILE A 5 20.91 12.35 12.34
CA ILE A 5 19.83 11.76 11.54
C ILE A 5 18.80 12.84 11.21
N LEU A 6 18.40 13.65 12.19
CA LEU A 6 17.44 14.74 11.99
C LEU A 6 17.97 15.83 11.06
N THR A 7 19.26 16.18 11.15
CA THR A 7 19.86 17.14 10.20
C THR A 7 19.91 16.58 8.78
N ALA A 8 20.24 15.30 8.60
CA ALA A 8 20.20 14.65 7.30
C ALA A 8 18.78 14.61 6.72
N ILE A 9 17.77 14.29 7.54
CA ILE A 9 16.35 14.36 7.14
C ILE A 9 16.00 15.79 6.72
N GLY A 10 16.36 16.79 7.52
CA GLY A 10 16.09 18.21 7.20
C GLY A 10 16.72 18.67 5.89
N GLN A 11 17.93 18.21 5.56
CA GLN A 11 18.56 18.49 4.26
C GLN A 11 17.77 17.87 3.10
N GLN A 12 17.36 16.61 3.22
CA GLN A 12 16.55 15.95 2.19
C GLN A 12 15.15 16.55 2.07
N THR A 13 14.55 17.02 3.18
CA THR A 13 13.26 17.74 3.17
C THR A 13 13.37 19.05 2.36
N ARG A 14 14.47 19.80 2.49
CA ARG A 14 14.68 21.00 1.67
C ARG A 14 14.86 20.66 0.19
N ALA A 15 15.53 19.55 -0.13
CA ALA A 15 15.65 19.07 -1.50
C ALA A 15 14.28 18.64 -2.08
N PHE A 16 13.45 17.97 -1.27
CA PHE A 16 12.06 17.65 -1.61
C PHE A 16 11.26 18.92 -1.92
N GLN A 17 11.31 19.93 -1.05
CA GLN A 17 10.57 21.19 -1.23
C GLN A 17 10.89 21.91 -2.54
N ARG A 18 12.12 21.81 -3.07
CA ARG A 18 12.48 22.43 -4.36
C ARG A 18 11.76 21.80 -5.55
N HIS A 19 11.47 20.50 -5.50
CA HIS A 19 10.87 19.75 -6.60
C HIS A 19 9.61 18.97 -6.18
N TRP A 20 8.91 19.44 -5.16
CA TRP A 20 7.82 18.71 -4.51
C TRP A 20 6.73 18.30 -5.50
N LEU A 21 6.38 19.18 -6.44
CA LEU A 21 5.35 18.92 -7.45
C LEU A 21 5.76 17.80 -8.43
N SER A 22 7.04 17.73 -8.79
CA SER A 22 7.56 16.67 -9.65
C SER A 22 7.59 15.32 -8.92
N TYR A 23 7.95 15.31 -7.64
CA TYR A 23 7.91 14.09 -6.83
C TYR A 23 6.48 13.62 -6.60
N PHE A 24 5.58 14.54 -6.21
CA PHE A 24 4.18 14.25 -6.00
C PHE A 24 3.52 13.70 -7.27
N SER A 25 3.73 14.35 -8.41
CA SER A 25 3.20 13.86 -9.69
C SER A 25 3.78 12.50 -10.08
N LEU A 26 5.04 12.19 -9.77
CA LEU A 26 5.60 10.85 -9.99
C LEU A 26 4.85 9.78 -9.19
N PHE A 27 4.68 9.99 -7.89
CA PHE A 27 4.02 9.03 -6.99
C PHE A 27 2.55 8.86 -7.37
N VAL A 28 1.82 9.96 -7.53
CA VAL A 28 0.42 9.97 -7.95
C VAL A 28 0.25 9.32 -9.33
N SER A 29 1.13 9.58 -10.30
CA SER A 29 1.00 8.98 -11.63
C SER A 29 1.15 7.46 -11.57
N VAL A 30 2.13 6.97 -10.80
CA VAL A 30 2.35 5.54 -10.60
C VAL A 30 1.15 4.90 -9.89
N ASP A 31 0.63 5.58 -8.86
CA ASP A 31 -0.53 5.12 -8.10
C ASP A 31 -1.81 5.07 -8.95
N LEU A 32 -2.12 6.15 -9.69
CA LEU A 32 -3.27 6.20 -10.60
C LEU A 32 -3.20 5.13 -11.69
N VAL A 33 -2.02 4.88 -12.29
CA VAL A 33 -1.85 3.79 -13.26
C VAL A 33 -2.15 2.44 -12.61
N ILE A 34 -1.71 2.23 -11.39
CA ILE A 34 -1.95 0.97 -10.68
C ILE A 34 -3.43 0.80 -10.34
N GLN A 35 -4.06 1.83 -9.79
CA GLN A 35 -5.46 1.77 -9.35
C GLN A 35 -6.44 1.71 -10.50
N LEU A 36 -6.22 2.49 -11.57
CA LEU A 36 -7.17 2.64 -12.67
C LEU A 36 -6.93 1.66 -13.82
N ILE A 37 -5.71 1.13 -13.97
CA ILE A 37 -5.35 0.25 -15.11
C ILE A 37 -4.95 -1.13 -14.60
N VAL A 38 -3.90 -1.23 -13.77
CA VAL A 38 -3.34 -2.53 -13.38
C VAL A 38 -4.35 -3.35 -12.59
N ILE A 39 -4.88 -2.84 -11.48
CA ILE A 39 -5.78 -3.60 -10.60
C ILE A 39 -7.04 -4.09 -11.35
N PRO A 40 -7.75 -3.24 -12.12
CA PRO A 40 -8.90 -3.68 -12.91
C PRO A 40 -8.52 -4.74 -13.96
N LEU A 41 -7.37 -4.60 -14.63
CA LEU A 41 -6.89 -5.57 -15.62
C LEU A 41 -6.66 -6.94 -15.00
N PHE A 42 -5.95 -7.00 -13.87
CA PHE A 42 -5.72 -8.25 -13.14
C PHE A 42 -7.04 -8.84 -12.63
N ARG A 43 -7.93 -8.02 -12.05
CA ARG A 43 -9.25 -8.49 -11.62
C ARG A 43 -10.04 -9.11 -12.78
N LEU A 44 -10.03 -8.47 -13.95
CA LEU A 44 -10.69 -8.99 -15.14
C LEU A 44 -10.04 -10.30 -15.61
N ALA A 45 -8.72 -10.38 -15.63
CA ALA A 45 -7.99 -11.60 -15.97
C ALA A 45 -8.35 -12.76 -15.02
N THR A 46 -8.29 -12.54 -13.70
CA THR A 46 -8.69 -13.54 -12.70
C THR A 46 -10.15 -13.99 -12.93
N THR A 47 -11.07 -13.05 -13.13
CA THR A 47 -12.49 -13.35 -13.35
C THR A 47 -12.69 -14.21 -14.58
N VAL A 48 -12.05 -13.88 -15.70
CA VAL A 48 -12.14 -14.66 -16.94
C VAL A 48 -11.55 -16.06 -16.75
N ILE A 49 -10.39 -16.19 -16.10
CA ILE A 49 -9.74 -17.48 -15.82
C ILE A 49 -10.66 -18.38 -14.99
N LEU A 50 -11.29 -17.84 -13.93
CA LEU A 50 -12.14 -18.61 -13.04
C LEU A 50 -13.50 -18.94 -13.64
N GLN A 51 -14.14 -17.99 -14.35
CA GLN A 51 -15.41 -18.21 -15.05
C GLN A 51 -15.29 -19.26 -16.15
N ALA A 52 -14.17 -19.26 -16.89
CA ALA A 52 -13.91 -20.26 -17.93
C ALA A 52 -13.87 -21.70 -17.36
N ALA A 53 -13.52 -21.85 -16.08
CA ALA A 53 -13.49 -23.13 -15.39
C ALA A 53 -14.70 -23.39 -14.48
N GLN A 54 -15.71 -22.50 -14.48
CA GLN A 54 -16.87 -22.56 -13.59
C GLN A 54 -16.49 -22.62 -12.10
N ILE A 55 -15.36 -22.00 -11.75
CA ILE A 55 -14.88 -21.90 -10.37
C ILE A 55 -15.38 -20.56 -9.80
N PRO A 56 -16.23 -20.54 -8.78
CA PRO A 56 -16.81 -19.29 -8.29
C PRO A 56 -15.78 -18.43 -7.52
N PHE A 57 -14.87 -19.06 -6.77
CA PHE A 57 -13.78 -18.41 -6.05
C PHE A 57 -12.70 -19.42 -5.66
N ILE A 58 -11.51 -18.95 -5.30
CA ILE A 58 -10.42 -19.80 -4.80
C ILE A 58 -10.48 -19.83 -3.26
N SER A 59 -10.43 -21.02 -2.68
CA SER A 59 -10.40 -21.24 -1.23
C SER A 59 -9.49 -22.41 -0.87
N TYR A 60 -9.10 -22.52 0.41
CA TYR A 60 -8.31 -23.65 0.89
C TYR A 60 -9.02 -25.00 0.70
N GLN A 61 -10.36 -24.99 0.63
CA GLN A 61 -11.18 -26.19 0.46
C GLN A 61 -11.15 -26.71 -0.99
N ASN A 62 -11.10 -25.79 -1.97
CA ASN A 62 -11.17 -26.16 -3.38
C ASN A 62 -9.81 -26.12 -4.10
N VAL A 63 -8.76 -25.53 -3.51
CA VAL A 63 -7.44 -25.40 -4.16
C VAL A 63 -6.85 -26.75 -4.63
N VAL A 64 -7.03 -27.81 -3.83
CA VAL A 64 -6.56 -29.16 -4.20
C VAL A 64 -7.38 -29.75 -5.33
N MET A 65 -8.70 -29.49 -5.34
CA MET A 65 -9.59 -29.92 -6.42
C MET A 65 -9.20 -29.23 -7.73
N ILE A 66 -8.99 -27.90 -7.69
CA ILE A 66 -8.57 -27.09 -8.84
C ILE A 66 -7.24 -27.60 -9.38
N ALA A 67 -6.26 -27.88 -8.51
CA ALA A 67 -4.96 -28.38 -8.92
C ALA A 67 -5.01 -29.74 -9.64
N ARG A 68 -5.96 -30.61 -9.29
CA ARG A 68 -6.10 -31.93 -9.90
C ARG A 68 -6.94 -31.90 -11.18
N HIS A 69 -8.04 -31.15 -11.20
CA HIS A 69 -9.04 -31.21 -12.28
C HIS A 69 -8.90 -30.06 -13.28
N HIS A 70 -8.30 -28.94 -12.89
CA HIS A 70 -8.12 -27.76 -13.73
C HIS A 70 -6.65 -27.28 -13.74
N PRO A 71 -5.69 -28.11 -14.19
CA PRO A 71 -4.27 -27.75 -14.15
C PRO A 71 -3.94 -26.50 -14.97
N LEU A 72 -4.66 -26.26 -16.08
CA LEU A 72 -4.49 -25.05 -16.89
C LEU A 72 -4.88 -23.76 -16.14
N VAL A 73 -5.90 -23.83 -15.29
CA VAL A 73 -6.31 -22.71 -14.43
C VAL A 73 -5.20 -22.40 -13.44
N VAL A 74 -4.62 -23.42 -12.80
CA VAL A 74 -3.49 -23.23 -11.89
C VAL A 74 -2.31 -22.58 -12.60
N VAL A 75 -1.96 -23.05 -13.80
CA VAL A 75 -0.88 -22.44 -14.59
C VAL A 75 -1.22 -20.98 -14.92
N ALA A 76 -2.45 -20.67 -15.34
CA ALA A 76 -2.87 -19.31 -15.64
C ALA A 76 -2.79 -18.38 -14.41
N LEU A 77 -3.25 -18.84 -13.25
CA LEU A 77 -3.16 -18.10 -11.98
C LEU A 77 -1.71 -17.92 -11.51
N LEU A 78 -0.83 -18.90 -11.73
CA LEU A 78 0.60 -18.77 -11.44
C LEU A 78 1.28 -17.76 -12.37
N VAL A 79 0.93 -17.78 -13.66
CA VAL A 79 1.41 -16.77 -14.62
C VAL A 79 0.90 -15.38 -14.23
N GLU A 80 -0.36 -15.26 -13.84
CA GLU A 80 -0.93 -14.01 -13.32
C GLU A 80 -0.17 -13.52 -12.09
N LEU A 81 0.10 -14.40 -11.11
CA LEU A 81 0.89 -14.06 -9.94
C LEU A 81 2.30 -13.55 -10.32
N ILE A 82 2.97 -14.21 -11.27
CA ILE A 82 4.29 -13.78 -11.76
C ILE A 82 4.20 -12.39 -12.43
N CYS A 83 3.17 -12.16 -13.25
CA CYS A 83 2.92 -10.86 -13.86
C CYS A 83 2.65 -9.77 -12.82
N LEU A 84 1.91 -10.07 -11.76
CA LEU A 84 1.64 -9.13 -10.67
C LEU A 84 2.92 -8.73 -9.95
N LEU A 85 3.76 -9.72 -9.61
CA LEU A 85 5.06 -9.48 -8.96
C LEU A 85 6.00 -8.66 -9.86
N LEU A 86 5.96 -8.91 -11.16
CA LEU A 86 6.68 -8.10 -12.15
C LEU A 86 6.20 -6.65 -12.15
N VAL A 87 4.89 -6.40 -12.07
CA VAL A 87 4.38 -5.03 -11.98
C VAL A 87 4.84 -4.34 -10.68
N VAL A 88 4.85 -5.05 -9.55
CA VAL A 88 5.39 -4.52 -8.29
C VAL A 88 6.88 -4.16 -8.44
N ASP A 89 7.69 -4.99 -9.10
CA ASP A 89 9.10 -4.67 -9.40
C ASP A 89 9.25 -3.39 -10.23
N LEU A 90 8.48 -3.31 -11.33
CA LEU A 90 8.50 -2.17 -12.23
C LEU A 90 8.02 -0.90 -11.53
N GLN A 91 7.05 -1.00 -10.61
CA GLN A 91 6.61 0.09 -9.76
C GLN A 91 7.76 0.62 -8.90
N PHE A 92 8.46 -0.26 -8.16
CA PHE A 92 9.61 0.16 -7.35
C PHE A 92 10.72 0.76 -8.21
N ALA A 93 11.01 0.15 -9.37
CA ALA A 93 11.98 0.67 -10.31
C ALA A 93 11.59 2.07 -10.83
N ALA A 94 10.30 2.29 -11.12
CA ALA A 94 9.78 3.59 -11.56
C ALA A 94 10.02 4.68 -10.50
N VAL A 95 9.70 4.39 -9.24
CA VAL A 95 9.90 5.32 -8.12
C VAL A 95 11.39 5.60 -7.90
N LEU A 96 12.24 4.57 -7.83
CA LEU A 96 13.68 4.73 -7.62
C LEU A 96 14.36 5.50 -8.75
N LEU A 97 14.07 5.17 -10.00
CA LEU A 97 14.66 5.85 -11.16
C LEU A 97 14.11 7.26 -11.31
N GLY A 98 12.80 7.45 -11.06
CA GLY A 98 12.14 8.75 -11.09
C GLY A 98 12.73 9.71 -10.06
N ILE A 99 12.89 9.28 -8.80
CA ILE A 99 13.49 10.11 -7.75
C ILE A 99 14.92 10.53 -8.12
N ARG A 100 15.73 9.58 -8.60
CA ARG A 100 17.11 9.86 -9.04
C ARG A 100 17.15 10.86 -10.20
N ASP A 101 16.26 10.73 -11.17
CA ASP A 101 16.25 11.60 -12.34
C ASP A 101 15.71 12.99 -11.98
N ILE A 102 14.72 13.09 -11.08
CA ILE A 102 14.20 14.38 -10.56
C ILE A 102 15.28 15.09 -9.73
N SER A 103 15.97 14.37 -8.84
CA SER A 103 17.04 14.94 -8.00
C SER A 103 18.22 15.46 -8.82
N ARG A 104 18.36 15.02 -10.07
CA ARG A 104 19.40 15.44 -11.03
C ARG A 104 18.87 16.42 -12.09
N GLU A 105 17.62 16.86 -11.99
CA GLU A 105 16.93 17.71 -12.99
C GLU A 105 16.93 17.13 -14.42
N MET A 106 16.99 15.80 -14.54
CA MET A 106 17.00 15.05 -15.81
C MET A 106 15.68 14.32 -16.08
N PHE A 107 14.67 14.53 -15.24
CA PHE A 107 13.42 13.80 -15.32
C PHE A 107 12.69 14.09 -16.64
N THR A 108 12.19 13.04 -17.28
CA THR A 108 11.20 13.13 -18.37
C THR A 108 10.33 11.88 -18.31
N VAL A 109 9.01 12.04 -18.45
CA VAL A 109 8.07 10.90 -18.41
C VAL A 109 8.42 9.86 -19.48
N ARG A 110 8.68 10.31 -20.72
CA ARG A 110 9.10 9.43 -21.83
C ARG A 110 10.43 8.71 -21.51
N GLY A 111 11.37 9.40 -20.88
CA GLY A 111 12.63 8.82 -20.44
C GLY A 111 12.44 7.75 -19.37
N LEU A 112 11.56 7.99 -18.40
CA LEU A 112 11.21 7.02 -17.36
C LEU A 112 10.58 5.77 -17.95
N VAL A 113 9.55 5.92 -18.80
CA VAL A 113 8.87 4.79 -19.47
C VAL A 113 9.87 3.98 -20.30
N ARG A 114 10.77 4.64 -21.04
CA ARG A 114 11.82 3.95 -21.80
C ARG A 114 12.77 3.16 -20.88
N LYS A 115 13.16 3.70 -19.73
CA LYS A 115 14.01 3.01 -18.74
C LYS A 115 13.27 1.81 -18.13
N ILE A 116 12.00 1.95 -17.75
CA ILE A 116 11.15 0.86 -17.24
C ILE A 116 11.05 -0.26 -18.29
N TRP A 117 10.79 0.09 -19.55
CA TRP A 117 10.73 -0.87 -20.65
C TRP A 117 12.06 -1.60 -20.87
N GLN A 118 13.18 -0.90 -20.74
CA GLN A 118 14.51 -1.52 -20.80
C GLN A 118 14.76 -2.46 -19.61
N THR A 119 14.29 -2.11 -18.40
CA THR A 119 14.32 -3.00 -17.23
C THR A 119 13.51 -4.27 -17.53
N LEU A 120 12.27 -4.12 -18.01
CA LEU A 120 11.40 -5.23 -18.37
C LEU A 120 12.05 -6.19 -19.38
N ARG A 121 12.60 -5.67 -20.48
CA ARG A 121 13.27 -6.49 -21.52
C ARG A 121 14.50 -7.25 -21.03
N ARG A 122 15.09 -6.82 -19.92
CA ARG A 122 16.32 -7.41 -19.36
C ARG A 122 16.03 -8.35 -18.19
N LEU A 123 14.79 -8.39 -17.71
CA LEU A 123 14.39 -9.29 -16.66
C LEU A 123 14.50 -10.73 -17.14
N ARG A 124 15.19 -11.53 -16.34
CA ARG A 124 15.32 -12.96 -16.57
C ARG A 124 14.20 -13.65 -15.79
N PRO A 125 13.49 -14.64 -16.37
CA PRO A 125 12.43 -15.36 -15.66
C PRO A 125 12.91 -15.98 -14.34
N SER A 126 14.16 -16.48 -14.31
CA SER A 126 14.78 -17.04 -13.11
C SER A 126 14.90 -16.06 -11.93
N SER A 127 14.89 -14.76 -12.20
CA SER A 127 14.97 -13.71 -11.18
C SER A 127 13.62 -13.47 -10.49
N LEU A 128 12.51 -13.82 -11.14
CA LEU A 128 11.15 -13.53 -10.64
C LEU A 128 10.82 -14.34 -9.39
N LEU A 129 11.26 -15.60 -9.32
CA LEU A 129 11.06 -16.45 -8.14
C LEU A 129 11.82 -15.90 -6.92
N VAL A 130 13.06 -15.45 -7.14
CA VAL A 130 13.88 -14.83 -6.10
C VAL A 130 13.25 -13.53 -5.59
N LEU A 131 12.65 -12.78 -6.51
CA LEU A 131 11.93 -11.54 -6.20
C LEU A 131 10.63 -11.80 -5.44
N MET A 132 9.92 -12.89 -5.73
CA MET A 132 8.71 -13.31 -5.02
C MET A 132 8.98 -13.48 -3.52
N VAL A 133 10.03 -14.25 -3.18
CA VAL A 133 10.45 -14.46 -1.78
C VAL A 133 10.83 -13.13 -1.12
N TYR A 134 11.48 -12.25 -1.88
CA TYR A 134 11.85 -10.93 -1.38
C TYR A 134 10.65 -10.03 -1.09
N PHE A 135 9.61 -10.03 -1.93
CA PHE A 135 8.43 -9.21 -1.66
C PHE A 135 7.72 -9.64 -0.38
N ILE A 136 7.60 -10.96 -0.14
CA ILE A 136 7.08 -11.49 1.13
C ILE A 136 7.89 -10.95 2.32
N LEU A 137 9.21 -10.92 2.18
CA LEU A 137 10.12 -10.46 3.21
C LEU A 137 9.99 -8.97 3.54
N VAL A 138 9.68 -8.15 2.55
CA VAL A 138 9.61 -6.69 2.70
C VAL A 138 8.22 -6.19 3.09
N ILE A 139 7.17 -7.04 3.04
CA ILE A 139 5.80 -6.68 3.49
C ILE A 139 5.78 -5.92 4.83
N PRO A 140 6.48 -6.36 5.90
CA PRO A 140 6.44 -5.65 7.19
C PRO A 140 6.98 -4.21 7.14
N PHE A 141 7.75 -3.86 6.11
CA PHE A 141 8.36 -2.53 5.92
C PHE A 141 7.84 -1.75 4.73
N ALA A 142 7.05 -2.40 3.86
CA ALA A 142 6.60 -1.81 2.61
C ALA A 142 5.95 -0.44 2.86
N ASP A 143 5.07 -0.37 3.86
CA ASP A 143 4.33 0.84 4.23
C ASP A 143 5.24 1.98 4.74
N LEU A 144 6.42 1.66 5.28
CA LEU A 144 7.37 2.65 5.78
C LEU A 144 8.14 3.35 4.64
N VAL A 145 8.38 2.63 3.54
CA VAL A 145 9.15 3.13 2.40
C VAL A 145 8.21 3.72 1.35
N TYR A 146 7.19 2.97 0.95
CA TYR A 146 6.17 3.40 0.01
C TYR A 146 4.95 2.47 0.12
N ARG A 147 3.86 2.96 0.70
CA ARG A 147 2.60 2.23 0.75
C ARG A 147 2.01 2.17 -0.66
N THR A 148 1.89 0.98 -1.23
CA THR A 148 1.33 0.79 -2.58
C THR A 148 -0.01 0.07 -2.51
N PRO A 149 -0.95 0.37 -3.43
CA PRO A 149 -2.22 -0.35 -3.49
C PRO A 149 -2.06 -1.85 -3.72
N LEU A 150 -0.99 -2.26 -4.42
CA LEU A 150 -0.69 -3.67 -4.68
C LEU A 150 -0.22 -4.39 -3.41
N LEU A 151 0.68 -3.77 -2.64
CA LEU A 151 1.19 -4.37 -1.40
C LEU A 151 0.12 -4.39 -0.31
N ALA A 152 -0.76 -3.39 -0.25
CA ALA A 152 -1.87 -3.33 0.69
C ALA A 152 -2.82 -4.53 0.54
N LYS A 153 -3.00 -5.08 -0.66
CA LYS A 153 -3.84 -6.26 -0.90
C LYS A 153 -3.23 -7.58 -0.43
N ILE A 154 -1.93 -7.61 -0.15
CA ILE A 154 -1.21 -8.81 0.32
C ILE A 154 -1.14 -8.83 1.86
N GLN A 155 -1.49 -7.73 2.54
CA GLN A 155 -1.47 -7.67 4.00
C GLN A 155 -2.42 -8.69 4.63
N VAL A 156 -1.99 -9.24 5.77
CA VAL A 156 -2.77 -10.21 6.54
C VAL A 156 -4.07 -9.54 7.01
N PRO A 157 -5.25 -10.06 6.64
CA PRO A 157 -6.53 -9.51 7.09
C PRO A 157 -6.68 -9.53 8.62
N GLN A 158 -7.41 -8.55 9.16
CA GLN A 158 -7.61 -8.39 10.61
C GLN A 158 -8.15 -9.64 11.31
N PHE A 159 -9.12 -10.34 10.70
CA PHE A 159 -9.67 -11.55 11.31
C PHE A 159 -8.64 -12.67 11.52
N ILE A 160 -7.61 -12.75 10.67
CA ILE A 160 -6.51 -13.72 10.84
C ILE A 160 -5.63 -13.28 12.03
N LEU A 161 -5.33 -11.99 12.12
CA LEU A 161 -4.57 -11.44 13.24
C LEU A 161 -5.33 -11.67 14.56
N ASP A 162 -6.64 -11.39 14.60
CA ASP A 162 -7.49 -11.63 15.77
C ASP A 162 -7.51 -13.10 16.18
N TYR A 163 -7.49 -14.03 15.21
CA TYR A 163 -7.37 -15.45 15.52
C TYR A 163 -6.00 -15.80 16.10
N LEU A 164 -4.92 -15.27 15.51
CA LEU A 164 -3.54 -15.54 15.94
C LEU A 164 -3.22 -14.95 17.32
N THR A 165 -3.88 -13.86 17.74
CA THR A 165 -3.64 -13.21 19.03
C THR A 165 -4.39 -13.86 20.20
N ARG A 166 -5.41 -14.69 19.94
CA ARG A 166 -6.23 -15.35 21.00
C ARG A 166 -5.47 -16.37 21.84
N ASN A 167 -4.39 -16.95 21.33
CA ASN A 167 -3.59 -17.95 22.04
C ASN A 167 -2.15 -17.44 22.22
N GLY A 168 -1.63 -17.51 23.44
CA GLY A 168 -0.25 -17.08 23.74
C GLY A 168 0.82 -17.77 22.87
N LEU A 169 0.64 -19.05 22.52
CA LEU A 169 1.55 -19.76 21.63
C LEU A 169 1.48 -19.24 20.19
N LEU A 170 0.27 -19.00 19.67
CA LEU A 170 0.09 -18.44 18.33
C LEU A 170 0.58 -16.98 18.26
N LEU A 171 0.35 -16.20 19.31
CA LEU A 171 0.83 -14.82 19.43
C LEU A 171 2.36 -14.80 19.42
N THR A 172 3.01 -15.61 20.26
CA THR A 172 4.48 -15.67 20.32
C THR A 172 5.08 -16.16 19.00
N ALA A 173 4.49 -17.18 18.36
CA ALA A 173 4.91 -17.62 17.03
C ALA A 173 4.77 -16.49 15.99
N THR A 174 3.64 -15.78 15.99
CA THR A 174 3.36 -14.67 15.07
C THR A 174 4.37 -13.54 15.28
N VAL A 175 4.57 -13.08 16.50
CA VAL A 175 5.56 -12.05 16.84
C VAL A 175 6.96 -12.47 16.41
N THR A 176 7.35 -13.73 16.65
CA THR A 176 8.66 -14.25 16.25
C THR A 176 8.84 -14.23 14.73
N ILE A 177 7.82 -14.66 13.97
CA ILE A 177 7.84 -14.61 12.50
C ILE A 177 7.99 -13.17 12.02
N TYR A 178 7.18 -12.23 12.54
CA TYR A 178 7.28 -10.81 12.16
C TYR A 178 8.64 -10.22 12.51
N LEU A 179 9.25 -10.59 13.64
CA LEU A 179 10.60 -10.16 14.02
C LEU A 179 11.67 -10.72 13.07
N VAL A 180 11.56 -11.99 12.68
CA VAL A 180 12.49 -12.61 11.71
C VAL A 180 12.35 -11.95 10.33
N LEU A 181 11.12 -11.78 9.85
CA LEU A 181 10.86 -11.11 8.57
C LEU A 181 11.36 -9.66 8.63
N THR A 182 11.12 -8.98 9.75
CA THR A 182 11.63 -7.63 10.01
C THR A 182 13.17 -7.60 9.93
N PHE A 183 13.84 -8.46 10.67
CA PHE A 183 15.30 -8.54 10.64
C PHE A 183 15.82 -8.79 9.23
N LEU A 184 15.31 -9.81 8.54
CA LEU A 184 15.75 -10.17 7.19
C LEU A 184 15.45 -9.05 6.16
N GLY A 185 14.29 -8.40 6.25
CA GLY A 185 13.92 -7.28 5.37
C GLY A 185 14.87 -6.08 5.54
N LEU A 186 15.24 -5.74 6.78
CA LEU A 186 16.26 -4.71 7.05
C LEU A 186 17.63 -5.09 6.48
N ARG A 187 18.02 -6.37 6.60
CA ARG A 187 19.28 -6.88 6.06
C ARG A 187 19.32 -6.81 4.53
N LEU A 188 18.17 -7.00 3.89
CA LEU A 188 18.01 -7.02 2.43
C LEU A 188 17.45 -5.70 1.84
N VAL A 189 17.34 -4.63 2.64
CA VAL A 189 16.73 -3.35 2.21
C VAL A 189 17.34 -2.74 0.94
N TRP A 190 18.63 -2.99 0.67
CA TRP A 190 19.31 -2.48 -0.52
C TRP A 190 19.22 -3.39 -1.73
N ALA A 191 18.62 -4.57 -1.61
CA ALA A 191 18.54 -5.52 -2.71
C ALA A 191 17.88 -4.92 -3.96
N LEU A 192 16.67 -4.37 -3.84
CA LEU A 192 15.99 -3.73 -4.98
C LEU A 192 16.77 -2.53 -5.52
N PRO A 193 17.20 -1.55 -4.70
CA PRO A 193 18.04 -0.46 -5.19
C PRO A 193 19.29 -0.91 -5.95
N LEU A 194 19.96 -1.97 -5.49
CA LEU A 194 21.14 -2.53 -6.15
C LEU A 194 20.79 -3.19 -7.49
N MET A 195 19.68 -3.91 -7.57
CA MET A 195 19.19 -4.47 -8.83
C MET A 195 18.81 -3.37 -9.83
N VAL A 196 18.18 -2.28 -9.37
CA VAL A 196 17.71 -1.20 -10.25
C VAL A 196 18.85 -0.26 -10.67
N TYR A 197 19.66 0.23 -9.73
CA TYR A 197 20.71 1.22 -10.02
C TYR A 197 21.98 0.60 -10.58
N GLN A 198 22.42 -0.52 -10.02
CA GLN A 198 23.69 -1.17 -10.41
C GLN A 198 23.47 -2.36 -11.34
N ARG A 199 22.21 -2.72 -11.66
CA ARG A 199 21.86 -3.80 -12.59
C ARG A 199 22.42 -5.16 -12.17
N LEU A 200 22.55 -5.36 -10.86
CA LEU A 200 23.05 -6.62 -10.30
C LEU A 200 21.98 -7.72 -10.42
N ARG A 201 22.45 -8.97 -10.52
CA ARG A 201 21.58 -10.14 -10.43
C ARG A 201 21.01 -10.26 -9.01
N PRO A 202 19.81 -10.82 -8.80
CA PRO A 202 19.19 -10.90 -7.48
C PRO A 202 20.09 -11.50 -6.39
N ARG A 203 20.76 -12.62 -6.70
CA ARG A 203 21.70 -13.27 -5.77
C ARG A 203 22.86 -12.35 -5.36
N ALA A 204 23.45 -11.65 -6.32
CA ALA A 204 24.55 -10.72 -6.06
C ALA A 204 24.07 -9.50 -5.26
N ALA A 205 22.88 -8.98 -5.58
CA ALA A 205 22.26 -7.87 -4.86
C ALA A 205 21.93 -8.24 -3.41
N PHE A 206 21.42 -9.45 -3.15
CA PHE A 206 21.19 -9.94 -1.78
C PHE A 206 22.48 -10.08 -1.00
N HIS A 207 23.49 -10.71 -1.59
CA HIS A 207 24.79 -10.88 -0.94
C HIS A 207 25.40 -9.52 -0.59
N GLN A 208 25.39 -8.57 -1.53
CA GLN A 208 25.94 -7.24 -1.29
C GLN A 208 25.10 -6.42 -0.29
N SER A 209 23.77 -6.54 -0.30
CA SER A 209 22.91 -5.92 0.72
C SER A 209 23.22 -6.48 2.10
N TRP A 210 23.38 -7.80 2.21
CA TRP A 210 23.73 -8.48 3.44
C TRP A 210 25.08 -7.98 3.96
N GLN A 211 26.11 -7.92 3.12
CA GLN A 211 27.43 -7.40 3.49
C GLN A 211 27.38 -5.94 3.94
N ARG A 212 26.62 -5.07 3.25
CA ARG A 212 26.49 -3.65 3.62
C ARG A 212 25.81 -3.44 4.97
N THR A 213 24.90 -4.33 5.35
CA THR A 213 24.19 -4.27 6.63
C THR A 213 24.93 -4.95 7.78
N GLN A 214 26.07 -5.64 7.56
CA GLN A 214 26.81 -6.40 8.60
C GLN A 214 27.22 -5.58 9.83
N GLY A 215 27.34 -6.29 10.97
CA GLY A 215 27.74 -5.70 12.25
C GLY A 215 26.69 -4.72 12.79
N ARG A 216 27.11 -3.54 13.25
CA ARG A 216 26.22 -2.51 13.79
C ARG A 216 25.55 -1.63 12.72
N ARG A 217 25.80 -1.87 11.42
CA ARG A 217 25.27 -1.03 10.33
C ARG A 217 23.77 -1.20 10.11
N TRP A 218 23.23 -2.41 10.30
CA TRP A 218 21.77 -2.62 10.21
C TRP A 218 21.01 -1.82 11.27
N LEU A 219 21.55 -1.66 12.48
CA LEU A 219 20.96 -0.80 13.52
C LEU A 219 20.91 0.66 13.08
N ALA A 220 21.97 1.15 12.44
CA ALA A 220 21.98 2.52 11.92
C ALA A 220 20.92 2.74 10.82
N VAL A 221 20.66 1.72 10.00
CA VAL A 221 19.58 1.75 9.00
C VAL A 221 18.21 1.71 9.66
N ALA A 222 18.00 0.78 10.59
CA ALA A 222 16.76 0.64 11.33
C ALA A 222 16.42 1.95 12.05
N LEU A 223 17.38 2.58 12.74
CA LEU A 223 17.19 3.86 13.42
C LEU A 223 16.84 5.01 12.46
N ARG A 224 17.41 5.04 11.25
CA ARG A 224 17.06 6.04 10.23
C ARG A 224 15.62 5.85 9.73
N LEU A 225 15.26 4.60 9.40
CA LEU A 225 13.91 4.25 8.97
C LEU A 225 12.87 4.55 10.05
N LEU A 226 13.16 4.17 11.30
CA LEU A 226 12.32 4.47 12.46
C LEU A 226 12.18 5.98 12.68
N ALA A 227 13.27 6.76 12.58
CA ALA A 227 13.19 8.21 12.73
C ALA A 227 12.35 8.88 11.64
N ILE A 228 12.50 8.45 10.38
CA ILE A 228 11.68 8.96 9.27
C ILE A 228 10.20 8.58 9.47
N GLY A 229 9.93 7.31 9.78
CA GLY A 229 8.57 6.82 10.02
C GLY A 229 7.89 7.49 11.21
N PHE A 230 8.59 7.60 12.33
CA PHE A 230 8.08 8.27 13.52
C PHE A 230 7.75 9.74 13.25
N LEU A 231 8.62 10.46 12.53
CA LEU A 231 8.34 11.84 12.10
C LEU A 231 7.12 11.90 11.17
N ALA A 232 7.00 10.97 10.23
CA ALA A 232 5.85 10.87 9.33
C ALA A 232 4.53 10.66 10.10
N VAL A 233 4.54 9.73 11.07
CA VAL A 233 3.38 9.45 11.93
C VAL A 233 3.01 10.68 12.76
N LEU A 234 3.97 11.38 13.36
CA LEU A 234 3.69 12.61 14.11
C LEU A 234 3.06 13.70 13.24
N VAL A 235 3.63 13.94 12.04
CA VAL A 235 3.10 14.92 11.08
C VAL A 235 1.70 14.53 10.63
N MET A 236 1.48 13.26 10.30
CA MET A 236 0.19 12.74 9.83
C MET A 236 -0.87 12.79 10.93
N ALA A 237 -0.52 12.43 12.17
CA ALA A 237 -1.40 12.51 13.32
C ALA A 237 -1.80 13.96 13.61
N ALA A 238 -0.84 14.90 13.64
CA ALA A 238 -1.14 16.31 13.82
C ALA A 238 -2.04 16.86 12.69
N PHE A 239 -1.76 16.48 11.45
CA PHE A 239 -2.55 16.86 10.28
C PHE A 239 -3.99 16.33 10.36
N TYR A 240 -4.18 15.04 10.66
CA TYR A 240 -5.51 14.45 10.78
C TYR A 240 -6.30 15.03 11.94
N THR A 241 -5.68 15.22 13.11
CA THR A 241 -6.35 15.86 14.26
C THR A 241 -6.84 17.26 13.89
N LEU A 242 -6.04 18.04 13.16
CA LEU A 242 -6.45 19.38 12.72
C LEU A 242 -7.62 19.33 11.74
N VAL A 243 -7.55 18.49 10.70
CA VAL A 243 -8.58 18.43 9.66
C VAL A 243 -9.89 17.83 10.20
N ILE A 244 -9.81 16.77 11.01
CA ILE A 244 -10.98 16.17 11.66
C ILE A 244 -11.57 17.13 12.69
N GLY A 245 -10.74 17.81 13.49
CA GLY A 245 -11.20 18.84 14.43
C GLY A 245 -11.91 20.00 13.73
N ALA A 246 -11.42 20.42 12.55
CA ALA A 246 -12.09 21.42 11.71
C ALA A 246 -13.43 20.89 11.17
N GLN A 247 -13.48 19.63 10.69
CA GLN A 247 -14.74 19.02 10.24
C GLN A 247 -15.77 18.95 11.37
N TRP A 248 -15.36 18.58 12.57
CA TRP A 248 -16.25 18.52 13.74
C TRP A 248 -16.94 19.87 14.02
N LEU A 249 -16.25 20.99 13.82
CA LEU A 249 -16.85 22.33 13.93
C LEU A 249 -17.78 22.64 12.74
N LEU A 250 -17.42 22.21 11.54
CA LEU A 250 -18.20 22.44 10.31
C LEU A 250 -19.47 21.58 10.25
N ASP A 251 -19.52 20.46 10.99
CA ASP A 251 -20.70 19.58 11.09
C ASP A 251 -21.88 20.24 11.82
N PHE A 252 -21.66 21.36 12.53
CA PHE A 252 -22.75 22.17 13.10
C PHE A 252 -23.49 23.01 12.03
N LEU A 253 -22.97 23.11 10.81
CA LEU A 253 -23.63 23.82 9.72
C LEU A 253 -24.80 22.99 9.14
N PRO A 254 -25.85 23.64 8.62
CA PRO A 254 -26.96 22.93 7.99
C PRO A 254 -26.52 22.20 6.73
N GLN A 255 -27.20 21.09 6.40
CA GLN A 255 -27.08 20.45 5.10
C GLN A 255 -27.67 21.37 4.01
N PRO A 256 -27.05 21.50 2.82
CA PRO A 256 -25.95 20.69 2.26
C PRO A 256 -24.53 21.26 2.50
N VAL A 257 -24.41 22.37 3.22
CA VAL A 257 -23.13 23.07 3.39
C VAL A 257 -22.12 22.20 4.15
N ALA A 258 -22.56 21.52 5.20
CA ALA A 258 -21.72 20.56 5.94
C ALA A 258 -21.20 19.42 5.03
N ALA A 259 -22.04 18.87 4.13
CA ALA A 259 -21.62 17.85 3.17
C ALA A 259 -20.58 18.34 2.14
N LEU A 260 -20.70 19.60 1.68
CA LEU A 260 -19.68 20.21 0.81
C LEU A 260 -18.33 20.29 1.53
N PHE A 261 -18.32 20.76 2.78
CA PHE A 261 -17.11 20.81 3.59
C PHE A 261 -16.56 19.43 3.91
N ALA A 262 -17.42 18.43 4.14
CA ALA A 262 -17.00 17.04 4.30
C ALA A 262 -16.25 16.54 3.06
N ASN A 263 -16.75 16.81 1.85
CA ASN A 263 -16.05 16.44 0.61
C ASN A 263 -14.69 17.15 0.48
N ILE A 264 -14.66 18.47 0.74
CA ILE A 264 -13.41 19.25 0.73
C ILE A 264 -12.41 18.73 1.75
N ASN A 265 -12.84 18.41 2.97
CA ASN A 265 -11.96 17.87 4.02
C ASN A 265 -11.45 16.47 3.66
N LEU A 266 -12.28 15.63 3.04
CA LEU A 266 -11.86 14.32 2.54
C LEU A 266 -10.81 14.47 1.42
N LEU A 267 -10.96 15.45 0.53
CA LEU A 267 -9.94 15.80 -0.48
C LEU A 267 -8.64 16.27 0.17
N ILE A 268 -8.72 17.13 1.19
CA ILE A 268 -7.55 17.59 1.94
C ILE A 268 -6.84 16.40 2.60
N ILE A 269 -7.58 15.50 3.24
CA ILE A 269 -7.03 14.27 3.84
C ILE A 269 -6.31 13.42 2.79
N GLN A 270 -6.93 13.18 1.64
CA GLN A 270 -6.34 12.37 0.55
C GLN A 270 -5.06 13.02 0.00
N LEU A 271 -5.10 14.30 -0.39
CA LEU A 271 -3.95 15.00 -0.94
C LEU A 271 -2.83 15.17 0.10
N GLY A 272 -3.17 15.53 1.33
CA GLY A 272 -2.21 15.72 2.41
C GLY A 272 -1.52 14.42 2.82
N SER A 273 -2.28 13.32 2.93
CA SER A 273 -1.70 12.00 3.24
C SER A 273 -0.82 11.46 2.12
N GLU A 274 -1.21 11.67 0.86
CA GLU A 274 -0.38 11.32 -0.29
C GLU A 274 0.90 12.16 -0.33
N LEU A 275 0.82 13.45 0.03
CA LEU A 275 2.00 14.32 0.11
C LEU A 275 2.97 13.88 1.20
N VAL A 276 2.48 13.53 2.40
CA VAL A 276 3.32 13.00 3.49
C VAL A 276 3.96 11.68 3.07
N THR A 277 3.20 10.78 2.44
CA THR A 277 3.70 9.49 1.95
C THR A 277 4.77 9.67 0.86
N THR A 278 4.54 10.59 -0.08
CA THR A 278 5.53 10.99 -1.10
C THR A 278 6.80 11.52 -0.43
N TRP A 279 6.67 12.41 0.55
CA TRP A 279 7.81 12.94 1.30
C TRP A 279 8.59 11.82 1.99
N THR A 280 7.91 10.91 2.68
CA THR A 280 8.52 9.76 3.37
C THR A 280 9.30 8.88 2.37
N GLY A 281 8.71 8.56 1.23
CA GLY A 281 9.36 7.77 0.19
C GLY A 281 10.58 8.47 -0.42
N VAL A 282 10.45 9.76 -0.77
CA VAL A 282 11.56 10.55 -1.33
C VAL A 282 12.71 10.70 -0.35
N VAL A 283 12.44 11.02 0.91
CA VAL A 283 13.47 11.15 1.95
C VAL A 283 14.16 9.82 2.17
N THR A 284 13.41 8.73 2.26
CA THR A 284 13.97 7.37 2.43
C THR A 284 14.89 7.00 1.27
N VAL A 285 14.41 7.15 0.03
CA VAL A 285 15.20 6.84 -1.17
C VAL A 285 16.43 7.74 -1.28
N SER A 286 16.27 9.05 -1.04
CA SER A 286 17.37 10.01 -1.15
C SER A 286 18.46 9.78 -0.10
N LEU A 287 18.07 9.44 1.13
CA LEU A 287 19.00 9.26 2.25
C LEU A 287 19.69 7.88 2.21
N LEU A 288 18.97 6.82 1.82
CA LEU A 288 19.48 5.46 1.89
C LEU A 288 19.98 4.93 0.53
N PHE A 289 19.35 5.28 -0.58
CA PHE A 289 19.54 4.57 -1.85
C PHE A 289 20.24 5.40 -2.91
N LEU A 290 20.01 6.72 -2.95
CA LEU A 290 20.66 7.61 -3.92
C LEU A 290 22.20 7.61 -3.87
N PRO A 291 22.86 7.43 -2.70
CA PRO A 291 24.31 7.26 -2.62
C PRO A 291 24.87 6.03 -3.36
N LEU A 292 24.00 5.10 -3.80
CA LEU A 292 24.41 3.97 -4.66
C LEU A 292 24.68 4.37 -6.11
N THR A 293 24.25 5.57 -6.52
CA THR A 293 24.33 6.01 -7.90
C THR A 293 25.71 6.60 -8.20
N THR A 294 26.46 5.98 -9.11
CA THR A 294 27.85 6.36 -9.45
C THR A 294 27.97 7.38 -10.58
N ALA A 295 26.86 7.89 -11.12
CA ALA A 295 26.89 8.66 -12.36
C ALA A 295 27.32 10.13 -12.16
N ALA A 296 28.26 10.56 -13.00
CA ALA A 296 28.82 11.91 -13.14
C ALA A 296 27.76 13.01 -13.39
N PRO A 297 28.08 14.29 -13.10
CA PRO A 297 27.18 15.42 -13.39
C PRO A 297 26.98 15.59 -14.90
N VAL A 298 25.77 15.96 -15.33
CA VAL A 298 25.38 16.10 -16.76
C VAL A 298 24.98 17.53 -17.06
N THR A 299 25.40 18.02 -18.24
CA THR A 299 25.33 19.41 -18.73
C THR A 299 24.10 19.76 -19.60
N ALA A 300 23.66 21.01 -19.43
CA ALA A 300 23.02 21.97 -20.36
C ALA A 300 21.67 21.70 -21.08
N SER A 301 21.21 20.48 -21.38
CA SER A 301 19.97 20.31 -22.19
C SER A 301 18.63 20.41 -21.42
N GLN A 302 18.61 21.01 -20.23
CA GLN A 302 17.61 20.74 -19.18
C GLN A 302 16.40 21.70 -19.11
N ARG A 303 16.50 22.93 -19.65
CA ARG A 303 15.43 23.95 -19.50
C ARG A 303 14.10 23.58 -20.18
N LEU A 304 14.13 22.94 -21.35
CA LEU A 304 12.92 22.52 -22.08
C LEU A 304 12.21 21.32 -21.40
N ALA A 305 12.98 20.39 -20.85
CA ALA A 305 12.44 19.25 -20.08
C ALA A 305 11.75 19.72 -18.78
N ALA A 306 12.31 20.74 -18.11
CA ALA A 306 11.75 21.30 -16.88
C ALA A 306 10.36 21.93 -17.08
N LYS A 307 10.11 22.60 -18.22
CA LYS A 307 8.79 23.20 -18.52
C LYS A 307 7.73 22.14 -18.83
N GLY A 308 8.05 21.13 -19.63
CA GLY A 308 7.12 20.04 -19.97
C GLY A 308 6.68 19.22 -18.75
N ASN A 309 7.59 18.98 -17.81
CA ASN A 309 7.26 18.26 -16.57
C ASN A 309 6.30 19.02 -15.66
N ARG A 310 6.38 20.36 -15.59
CA ARG A 310 5.46 21.15 -14.76
C ARG A 310 4.03 21.12 -15.30
N VAL A 311 3.87 21.17 -16.62
CA VAL A 311 2.55 21.04 -17.27
C VAL A 311 1.97 19.65 -17.02
N PHE A 312 2.78 18.60 -17.19
CA PHE A 312 2.36 17.24 -16.88
C PHE A 312 1.94 17.09 -15.41
N ALA A 313 2.75 17.62 -14.48
CA ALA A 313 2.44 17.55 -13.06
C ALA A 313 1.14 18.29 -12.69
N GLY A 314 0.89 19.46 -13.31
CA GLY A 314 -0.37 20.18 -13.16
C GLY A 314 -1.57 19.39 -13.68
N LEU A 315 -1.44 18.74 -14.85
CA LEU A 315 -2.49 17.90 -15.42
C LEU A 315 -2.82 16.71 -14.49
N ILE A 316 -1.79 16.03 -13.97
CA ILE A 316 -1.97 14.91 -13.04
C ILE A 316 -2.66 15.35 -11.75
N LEU A 317 -2.32 16.53 -11.23
CA LEU A 317 -2.99 17.09 -10.05
C LEU A 317 -4.48 17.35 -10.33
N VAL A 318 -4.82 17.92 -11.49
CA VAL A 318 -6.22 18.14 -11.90
C VAL A 318 -6.98 16.82 -11.99
N VAL A 319 -6.39 15.81 -12.65
CA VAL A 319 -7.00 14.47 -12.76
C VAL A 319 -7.23 13.87 -11.38
N LEU A 320 -6.23 13.93 -10.48
CA LEU A 320 -6.35 13.44 -9.11
C LEU A 320 -7.49 14.14 -8.37
N VAL A 321 -7.56 15.47 -8.41
CA VAL A 321 -8.61 16.25 -7.72
C VAL A 321 -9.99 15.90 -8.26
N VAL A 322 -10.16 15.79 -9.58
CA VAL A 322 -11.46 15.47 -10.19
C VAL A 322 -11.91 14.06 -9.80
N VAL A 323 -11.02 13.07 -9.94
CA VAL A 323 -11.33 11.67 -9.59
C VAL A 323 -11.67 11.55 -8.10
N ALA A 324 -10.87 12.18 -7.24
CA ALA A 324 -11.08 12.17 -5.81
C ALA A 324 -12.39 12.87 -5.42
N ALA A 325 -12.68 14.05 -5.96
CA ALA A 325 -13.88 14.82 -5.62
C ALA A 325 -15.16 14.09 -6.03
N ALA A 326 -15.14 13.47 -7.22
CA ALA A 326 -16.24 12.64 -7.70
C ALA A 326 -16.42 11.39 -6.83
N GLY A 327 -15.33 10.68 -6.52
CA GLY A 327 -15.35 9.50 -5.64
C GLY A 327 -15.88 9.82 -4.24
N ASN A 328 -15.46 10.95 -3.67
CA ASN A 328 -15.91 11.42 -2.36
C ASN A 328 -17.39 11.78 -2.37
N GLY A 329 -17.87 12.44 -3.43
CA GLY A 329 -19.30 12.73 -3.59
C GLY A 329 -20.16 11.47 -3.62
N LEU A 330 -19.74 10.45 -4.38
CA LEU A 330 -20.42 9.14 -4.43
C LEU A 330 -20.35 8.39 -3.09
N TYR A 331 -19.20 8.42 -2.43
CA TYR A 331 -19.01 7.77 -1.13
C TYR A 331 -19.91 8.38 -0.04
N LEU A 332 -19.95 9.71 0.03
CA LEU A 332 -20.72 10.43 1.04
C LEU A 332 -22.23 10.34 0.77
N SER A 333 -22.68 10.38 -0.49
CA SER A 333 -24.11 10.25 -0.80
C SER A 333 -24.66 8.87 -0.44
N THR A 334 -23.89 7.81 -0.69
CA THR A 334 -24.29 6.43 -0.36
C THR A 334 -24.35 6.19 1.16
N SER A 335 -23.49 6.88 1.92
CA SER A 335 -23.37 6.72 3.39
C SER A 335 -24.43 7.49 4.18
N GLN A 336 -25.06 8.51 3.60
CA GLN A 336 -25.99 9.40 4.29
C GLN A 336 -27.40 8.83 4.50
N HIS A 337 -27.71 7.64 3.97
CA HIS A 337 -29.12 7.22 3.84
C HIS A 337 -29.69 6.31 4.92
N HIS A 338 -28.92 5.81 5.89
CA HIS A 338 -29.51 4.96 6.94
C HIS A 338 -28.88 5.23 8.30
N ARG A 339 -29.72 5.54 9.31
CA ARG A 339 -29.30 5.36 10.71
C ARG A 339 -28.82 3.91 10.86
N PRO A 340 -27.64 3.66 11.43
CA PRO A 340 -27.18 2.30 11.65
C PRO A 340 -28.21 1.58 12.53
N VAL A 341 -28.75 0.48 12.02
CA VAL A 341 -29.62 -0.41 12.78
C VAL A 341 -28.77 -1.43 13.52
N THR A 342 -29.09 -1.64 14.78
CA THR A 342 -28.45 -2.65 15.63
C THR A 342 -29.17 -3.98 15.46
N ILE A 343 -28.45 -4.99 14.98
CA ILE A 343 -28.97 -6.34 14.78
C ILE A 343 -28.24 -7.28 15.72
N SER A 344 -28.96 -7.91 16.65
CA SER A 344 -28.39 -8.99 17.46
C SER A 344 -28.34 -10.27 16.63
N HIS A 345 -27.12 -10.73 16.35
CA HIS A 345 -26.88 -11.99 15.65
C HIS A 345 -27.34 -13.17 16.50
N ARG A 346 -28.30 -13.95 15.98
CA ARG A 346 -28.91 -15.14 16.60
C ARG A 346 -29.56 -14.91 17.97
N GLY A 347 -29.96 -13.67 18.25
CA GLY A 347 -30.62 -13.28 19.49
C GLY A 347 -29.76 -13.35 20.74
N VAL A 348 -28.43 -13.35 20.59
CA VAL A 348 -27.47 -13.30 21.69
C VAL A 348 -26.68 -11.99 21.69
N ALA A 349 -26.20 -11.62 22.86
CA ALA A 349 -25.20 -10.59 23.05
C ALA A 349 -24.14 -11.16 24.01
N GLU A 350 -22.90 -11.24 23.55
CA GLU A 350 -21.78 -11.82 24.31
C GLU A 350 -22.10 -13.25 24.80
N GLU A 351 -22.02 -13.50 26.12
CA GLU A 351 -22.26 -14.79 26.76
C GLU A 351 -23.66 -14.88 27.42
N ASN A 352 -24.64 -14.09 26.95
CA ASN A 352 -25.93 -13.97 27.62
C ASN A 352 -26.88 -15.17 27.43
N GLY A 353 -26.51 -16.20 26.66
CA GLY A 353 -27.29 -17.42 26.52
C GLY A 353 -26.96 -18.25 25.27
N VAL A 354 -27.74 -19.30 25.05
CA VAL A 354 -27.65 -20.16 23.86
C VAL A 354 -28.35 -19.47 22.67
N GLN A 355 -27.69 -19.49 21.51
CA GLN A 355 -28.18 -18.91 20.24
C GLN A 355 -29.57 -19.46 19.85
N ASN A 356 -30.41 -18.61 19.23
CA ASN A 356 -31.75 -18.97 18.74
C ASN A 356 -32.68 -19.55 19.84
N THR A 357 -32.55 -19.11 21.10
CA THR A 357 -33.43 -19.54 22.20
C THR A 357 -34.24 -18.39 22.80
N ILE A 358 -35.48 -18.68 23.21
CA ILE A 358 -36.36 -17.70 23.87
C ILE A 358 -35.70 -17.04 25.11
N PRO A 359 -35.00 -17.77 26.00
CA PRO A 359 -34.32 -17.15 27.14
C PRO A 359 -33.23 -16.16 26.74
N ALA A 360 -32.43 -16.47 25.71
CA ALA A 360 -31.43 -15.53 25.18
C ALA A 360 -32.10 -14.29 24.59
N LEU A 361 -33.15 -14.47 23.77
CA LEU A 361 -33.93 -13.36 23.20
C LEU A 361 -34.49 -12.42 24.27
N LYS A 362 -35.07 -12.96 25.34
CA LYS A 362 -35.62 -12.16 26.46
C LYS A 362 -34.53 -11.34 27.17
N ARG A 363 -33.31 -11.86 27.27
CA ARG A 363 -32.17 -11.13 27.87
C ARG A 363 -31.65 -10.06 26.92
N THR A 364 -31.47 -10.41 25.65
CA THR A 364 -31.02 -9.52 24.58
C THR A 364 -32.00 -8.35 24.37
N HIS A 365 -33.31 -8.57 24.47
CA HIS A 365 -34.31 -7.52 24.35
C HIS A 365 -34.10 -6.37 25.35
N ARG A 366 -33.56 -6.65 26.55
CA ARG A 366 -33.25 -5.62 27.56
C ARG A 366 -32.14 -4.67 27.13
N LEU A 367 -31.36 -5.04 26.11
CA LEU A 367 -30.33 -4.21 25.50
C LEU A 367 -30.87 -3.34 24.36
N HIS A 368 -32.17 -3.46 24.05
CA HIS A 368 -32.88 -2.67 23.04
C HIS A 368 -32.22 -2.65 21.65
N PRO A 369 -31.89 -3.82 21.04
CA PRO A 369 -31.49 -3.83 19.64
C PRO A 369 -32.69 -3.47 18.74
N ASP A 370 -32.43 -2.86 17.59
CA ASP A 370 -33.45 -2.55 16.58
C ASP A 370 -34.07 -3.83 15.99
N TYR A 371 -33.24 -4.86 15.78
CA TYR A 371 -33.64 -6.16 15.26
C TYR A 371 -32.90 -7.31 15.93
N VAL A 372 -33.48 -8.50 15.78
CA VAL A 372 -32.82 -9.77 16.09
C VAL A 372 -32.83 -10.64 14.86
N GLU A 373 -31.67 -11.19 14.51
CA GLU A 373 -31.55 -12.22 13.48
C GLU A 373 -31.83 -13.61 14.08
N LEU A 374 -32.54 -14.44 13.33
CA LEU A 374 -32.95 -15.79 13.72
C LEU A 374 -32.65 -16.74 12.56
N ASP A 375 -31.98 -17.85 12.86
CA ASP A 375 -31.85 -18.94 11.89
C ASP A 375 -33.06 -19.87 12.01
N VAL A 376 -33.82 -20.01 10.92
CA VAL A 376 -34.97 -20.91 10.86
C VAL A 376 -34.67 -22.05 9.88
N HIS A 377 -34.95 -23.28 10.29
CA HIS A 377 -34.86 -24.46 9.45
C HIS A 377 -36.22 -25.16 9.43
N GLU A 378 -36.65 -25.61 8.25
CA GLU A 378 -37.90 -26.37 8.08
C GLU A 378 -37.74 -27.79 8.63
N THR A 379 -38.78 -28.30 9.29
CA THR A 379 -38.76 -29.66 9.83
C THR A 379 -39.26 -30.67 8.78
N LYS A 380 -39.13 -31.97 9.05
CA LYS A 380 -39.55 -33.01 8.11
C LYS A 380 -41.06 -32.96 7.82
N ASP A 381 -41.83 -32.52 8.80
CA ASP A 381 -43.29 -32.35 8.79
C ASP A 381 -43.75 -30.94 8.35
N ARG A 382 -42.82 -30.12 7.84
CA ARG A 382 -42.94 -28.69 7.50
C ARG A 382 -42.88 -27.80 8.72
#